data_AF-A0A6C0JXZ2-F1
#
_entry.id   AF-A0A6C0JXZ2-F1
#
_cell.length_a   1.000
_cell.length_b   1.000
_cell.length_c   1.000
_cell.angle_alpha   90.00
_cell.angle_beta   90.00
_cell.angle_gamma   90.00
#
_symmetry.space_group_name_H-M   'P 1'
#
loop_
_entity.id
_entity.type
_entity.pdbx_description
1 polymer ?
#
loop_
_entity_poly.entity_id
_entity_poly.type
_entity_poly.pdbx_seq_one_letter_code
_entity_poly.pdbx_strand_id
1 'polypeptide(L)'
;MVELRRITLGADISYIFFSAVIAITVAVISYQLWTGANTRPKPFLEEGFAGPVNGTSNLTCGDKSLEATKLYDMFLNKKSSTEVGADDLLELQNLLGKFCCLKQDLLAPGSLVNATKNSPYITSQDIEQVSETVARCFSKTIPKRDIDIIVDKWAKRGDMLVRRLCTSYNLGADENKQARSLLSGVLADVTDILMTVCLKGPVTIAGEDGPRMVNGLEPASLLNLGSYKGYY
;
A
#
# COMPACT_ATOMS: atom_id res chain seq x y z
N MET A 1 -26.73 40.34 66.60
CA MET A 1 -25.47 40.80 66.00
C MET A 1 -25.45 40.23 64.59
N VAL A 2 -25.75 41.04 63.57
CA VAL A 2 -25.97 40.60 62.18
C VAL A 2 -24.66 40.82 61.43
N GLU A 3 -23.98 39.73 61.06
CA GLU A 3 -22.76 39.77 60.26
C GLU A 3 -23.12 39.97 58.78
N LEU A 4 -22.89 41.19 58.27
CA LEU A 4 -22.92 41.48 56.84
C LEU A 4 -21.73 40.78 56.15
N ARG A 5 -21.99 39.66 55.46
CA ARG A 5 -21.06 39.12 54.46
C ARG A 5 -20.96 40.10 53.29
N ARG A 6 -19.85 40.84 53.21
CA ARG A 6 -19.41 41.52 51.97
C ARG A 6 -19.14 40.44 50.93
N ILE A 7 -20.04 40.32 49.96
CA ILE A 7 -19.83 39.54 48.74
C ILE A 7 -18.74 40.26 47.94
N THR A 8 -17.57 39.64 47.81
CA THR A 8 -16.49 40.11 46.95
C THR A 8 -16.85 39.85 45.48
N LEU A 9 -17.78 40.66 44.97
CA LEU A 9 -18.38 40.57 43.63
C LEU A 9 -17.34 40.49 42.48
N GLY A 10 -16.10 40.94 42.69
CA GLY A 10 -15.08 41.00 41.65
C GLY A 10 -14.45 39.66 41.25
N ALA A 11 -14.33 38.71 42.19
CA ALA A 11 -13.67 37.43 41.91
C ALA A 11 -14.60 36.44 41.19
N ASP A 12 -15.89 36.46 41.52
CA ASP A 12 -16.88 35.56 40.91
C ASP A 12 -17.20 35.96 39.47
N ILE A 13 -17.20 37.26 39.17
CA ILE A 13 -17.44 37.76 37.80
C ILE A 13 -16.30 37.36 36.85
N SER A 14 -15.04 37.35 37.32
CA SER A 14 -13.91 36.95 36.48
C SER A 14 -13.97 35.46 36.14
N TYR A 15 -14.33 34.60 37.10
CA TYR A 15 -14.46 33.16 36.88
C TYR A 15 -15.61 32.81 35.92
N ILE A 16 -16.75 33.49 36.05
CA ILE A 16 -17.88 33.35 35.12
C ILE A 16 -17.47 33.77 33.70
N PHE A 17 -16.68 34.84 33.56
CA PHE A 17 -16.20 35.28 32.25
C PHE A 17 -15.24 34.26 31.61
N PHE A 18 -14.26 33.76 32.37
CA PHE A 18 -13.32 32.76 31.84
C PHE A 18 -14.00 31.45 31.46
N SER A 19 -14.95 30.96 32.27
CA SER A 19 -15.69 29.73 31.94
C SER A 19 -16.56 29.89 30.69
N ALA A 20 -17.18 31.06 30.49
CA ALA A 20 -17.96 31.36 29.29
C ALA A 20 -17.08 31.39 28.02
N VAL A 21 -15.89 31.99 28.11
CA VAL A 21 -14.94 32.03 26.98
C VAL A 21 -14.49 30.61 26.60
N ILE A 22 -14.17 29.76 27.58
CA ILE A 22 -13.77 28.36 27.32
C ILE A 22 -14.92 27.56 26.68
N ALA A 23 -16.16 27.74 27.14
CA ALA A 23 -17.31 27.05 26.55
C ALA A 23 -17.51 27.44 25.08
N ILE A 24 -17.34 28.73 24.75
CA ILE A 24 -17.48 29.24 23.39
C ILE A 24 -16.36 28.68 22.49
N THR A 25 -15.11 28.64 22.93
CA THR A 25 -14.01 28.12 22.11
C THR A 25 -14.16 26.64 21.80
N VAL A 26 -14.58 25.84 22.78
CA VAL A 26 -14.85 24.40 22.57
C VAL A 26 -16.00 24.19 21.57
N ALA A 27 -17.07 25.00 21.67
CA ALA A 27 -18.18 24.93 20.72
C ALA A 27 -17.75 25.28 19.28
N VAL A 28 -16.92 26.31 19.11
CA VAL A 28 -16.39 26.71 17.80
C VAL A 28 -15.49 25.64 17.21
N ILE A 29 -14.56 25.06 17.99
CA ILE A 29 -13.68 23.99 17.52
C ILE A 29 -14.49 22.76 17.13
N SER A 30 -15.48 22.38 17.94
CA SER A 30 -16.36 21.24 17.65
C SER A 30 -17.18 21.46 16.37
N TYR A 31 -17.67 22.68 16.15
CA TYR A 31 -18.39 23.04 14.93
C TYR A 31 -17.48 22.98 13.69
N GLN A 32 -16.25 23.50 13.78
CA GLN A 32 -15.27 23.44 12.69
C GLN A 32 -14.86 22.00 12.36
N LEU A 33 -14.74 21.12 13.37
CA LEU A 33 -14.47 19.70 13.15
C LEU A 33 -15.66 18.98 12.51
N TRP A 34 -16.88 19.32 12.89
CA TRP A 34 -18.10 18.75 12.30
C TRP A 34 -18.30 19.17 10.84
N THR A 35 -18.15 20.48 10.55
CA THR A 35 -18.28 20.98 9.17
C THR A 35 -17.11 20.55 8.29
N GLY A 36 -15.89 20.48 8.85
CA GLY A 36 -14.71 19.95 8.19
C GLY A 36 -14.74 18.43 7.93
N ALA A 37 -15.54 17.66 8.68
CA ALA A 37 -15.74 16.24 8.40
C ALA A 37 -16.43 16.02 7.03
N ASN A 38 -17.26 16.97 6.60
CA ASN A 38 -17.96 16.93 5.32
C ASN A 38 -17.13 17.45 4.13
N THR A 39 -15.98 18.09 4.39
CA THR A 39 -15.05 18.57 3.35
C THR A 39 -13.82 17.69 3.18
N ARG A 40 -13.73 16.56 3.91
CA ARG A 40 -12.77 15.51 3.55
C ARG A 40 -13.07 15.06 2.13
N PRO A 41 -12.08 14.99 1.23
CA PRO A 41 -12.29 14.43 -0.10
C PRO A 41 -12.87 13.02 0.09
N LYS A 42 -14.12 12.84 -0.33
CA LYS A 42 -14.71 11.50 -0.40
C LYS A 42 -13.81 10.68 -1.31
N PRO A 43 -13.49 9.42 -0.97
CA PRO A 43 -12.73 8.55 -1.87
C PRO A 43 -13.43 8.55 -3.23
N PHE A 44 -12.67 8.92 -4.27
CA PHE A 44 -13.03 9.05 -5.68
C PHE A 44 -14.17 8.12 -6.14
N LEU A 45 -15.42 8.56 -6.07
CA LEU A 45 -16.56 7.73 -6.52
C LEU A 45 -17.54 8.39 -7.49
N GLU A 46 -17.42 9.68 -7.83
CA GLU A 46 -18.39 10.31 -8.74
C GLU A 46 -17.77 11.33 -9.70
N GLU A 47 -16.80 10.91 -10.50
CA GLU A 47 -16.63 11.49 -11.83
C GLU A 47 -17.17 10.49 -12.85
N GLY A 48 -18.25 10.87 -13.53
CA GLY A 48 -19.08 10.06 -14.43
C GLY A 48 -18.42 9.58 -15.72
N PHE A 49 -17.13 9.24 -15.68
CA PHE A 49 -16.38 8.58 -16.75
C PHE A 49 -15.80 7.23 -16.32
N ALA A 50 -16.09 6.75 -15.11
CA ALA A 50 -15.78 5.39 -14.70
C ALA A 50 -16.95 4.45 -15.05
N GLY A 51 -16.76 3.61 -16.07
CA GLY A 51 -17.55 2.38 -16.19
C GLY A 51 -17.41 1.51 -14.93
N PRO A 52 -18.22 0.47 -14.73
CA PRO A 52 -18.19 -0.34 -13.51
C PRO A 52 -16.77 -0.87 -13.25
N VAL A 53 -16.11 -0.34 -12.22
CA VAL A 53 -14.76 -0.75 -11.78
C VAL A 53 -14.81 -1.98 -10.88
N ASN A 54 -16.01 -2.37 -10.43
CA ASN A 54 -16.21 -3.60 -9.69
C ASN A 54 -16.50 -4.72 -10.69
N GLY A 55 -15.45 -5.41 -11.12
CA GLY A 55 -15.58 -6.75 -11.70
C GLY A 55 -16.23 -7.71 -10.71
N THR A 56 -16.46 -8.95 -11.14
CA THR A 56 -17.12 -10.00 -10.33
C THR A 56 -16.35 -10.41 -9.07
N SER A 57 -15.19 -9.82 -8.80
CA SER A 57 -14.29 -10.13 -7.68
C SER A 57 -14.24 -9.02 -6.64
N ASN A 58 -14.22 -9.39 -5.35
CA ASN A 58 -13.97 -8.47 -4.23
C ASN A 58 -12.52 -7.91 -4.17
N LEU A 59 -11.64 -8.40 -5.05
CA LEU A 59 -10.29 -7.89 -5.25
C LEU A 59 -10.26 -6.82 -6.34
N THR A 60 -9.51 -5.75 -6.11
CA THR A 60 -9.20 -4.77 -7.16
C THR A 60 -8.44 -5.46 -8.30
N CYS A 61 -8.94 -5.31 -9.54
CA CYS A 61 -8.41 -5.98 -10.73
C CYS A 61 -8.47 -7.52 -10.69
N GLY A 62 -9.26 -8.14 -9.81
CA GLY A 62 -9.23 -9.59 -9.55
C GLY A 62 -9.52 -10.48 -10.76
N ASP A 63 -10.20 -9.97 -11.79
CA ASP A 63 -10.42 -10.66 -13.07
C ASP A 63 -9.11 -11.05 -13.79
N LYS A 64 -7.96 -10.51 -13.35
CA LYS A 64 -6.64 -10.85 -13.91
C LYS A 64 -5.97 -12.06 -13.26
N SER A 65 -6.46 -12.56 -12.12
CA SER A 65 -5.94 -13.79 -11.53
C SER A 65 -7.03 -14.57 -10.80
N LEU A 66 -7.33 -15.74 -11.34
CA LEU A 66 -8.27 -16.68 -10.74
C LEU A 66 -7.72 -17.25 -9.43
N GLU A 67 -6.41 -17.48 -9.35
CA GLU A 67 -5.73 -17.99 -8.17
C GLU A 67 -5.77 -16.99 -7.01
N ALA A 68 -5.57 -15.69 -7.29
CA ALA A 68 -5.68 -14.64 -6.29
C ALA A 68 -7.10 -14.53 -5.75
N THR A 69 -8.09 -14.54 -6.65
CA THR A 69 -9.51 -14.49 -6.26
C THR A 69 -9.90 -15.72 -5.44
N LYS A 70 -9.55 -16.93 -5.90
CA LYS A 70 -9.77 -18.17 -5.14
C LYS A 70 -9.11 -18.15 -3.76
N LEU A 71 -7.87 -17.65 -3.65
CA LEU A 71 -7.18 -17.57 -2.38
C LEU A 71 -7.91 -16.66 -1.40
N TYR A 72 -8.38 -15.50 -1.87
CA TYR A 72 -9.13 -14.56 -1.04
C TYR A 72 -10.50 -15.14 -0.63
N ASP A 73 -11.20 -15.80 -1.55
CA ASP A 73 -12.51 -16.41 -1.32
C ASP A 73 -12.49 -17.51 -0.24
N MET A 74 -11.36 -18.18 -0.04
CA MET A 74 -11.19 -19.18 1.03
C MET A 74 -11.43 -18.60 2.44
N PHE A 75 -11.23 -17.30 2.62
CA PHE A 75 -11.36 -16.62 3.91
C PHE A 75 -12.68 -15.85 4.05
N LEU A 76 -13.33 -15.46 2.95
CA LEU A 76 -14.52 -14.59 2.95
C LEU A 76 -15.71 -15.16 3.73
N ASN A 77 -15.94 -16.47 3.64
CA ASN A 77 -17.09 -17.13 4.28
C ASN A 77 -16.78 -17.62 5.71
N LYS A 78 -15.56 -17.42 6.19
CA LYS A 78 -15.11 -17.89 7.51
C LYS A 78 -15.03 -16.72 8.49
N LYS A 79 -15.28 -17.00 9.77
CA LYS A 79 -15.09 -16.02 10.85
C LYS A 79 -13.70 -16.20 11.44
N SER A 80 -13.00 -15.08 11.63
CA SER A 80 -11.74 -15.09 12.36
C SER A 80 -11.99 -15.45 13.83
N SER A 81 -11.16 -16.33 14.38
CA SER A 81 -11.13 -16.65 15.82
C SER A 81 -10.27 -15.67 16.63
N THR A 82 -9.45 -14.86 15.95
CA THR A 82 -8.55 -13.88 16.56
C THR A 82 -8.88 -12.46 16.11
N GLU A 83 -8.69 -11.45 16.95
CA GLU A 83 -8.94 -10.04 16.61
C GLU A 83 -8.09 -9.56 15.42
N VAL A 84 -6.86 -10.07 15.29
CA VAL A 84 -5.89 -9.66 14.26
C VAL A 84 -6.22 -10.22 12.86
N GLY A 85 -7.06 -11.25 12.77
CA GLY A 85 -7.29 -11.96 11.50
C GLY A 85 -7.98 -11.09 10.44
N ALA A 86 -8.85 -10.16 10.86
CA ALA A 86 -9.52 -9.24 9.93
C ALA A 86 -8.54 -8.26 9.29
N ASP A 87 -7.60 -7.73 10.07
CA ASP A 87 -6.56 -6.81 9.58
C ASP A 87 -5.58 -7.53 8.65
N ASP A 88 -5.15 -8.75 9.01
CA ASP A 88 -4.31 -9.58 8.16
C ASP A 88 -4.99 -9.92 6.82
N LEU A 89 -6.33 -10.09 6.83
CA LEU A 89 -7.10 -10.41 5.62
C LEU A 89 -7.22 -9.18 4.71
N LEU A 90 -7.44 -7.99 5.28
CA LEU A 90 -7.43 -6.73 4.55
C LEU A 90 -6.03 -6.46 3.96
N GLU A 91 -4.99 -6.78 4.71
CA GLU A 91 -3.63 -6.66 4.23
C GLU A 91 -3.33 -7.63 3.06
N LEU A 92 -3.79 -8.88 3.16
CA LEU A 92 -3.71 -9.86 2.07
C LEU A 92 -4.50 -9.39 0.84
N GLN A 93 -5.71 -8.83 1.03
CA GLN A 93 -6.52 -8.26 -0.05
C GLN A 93 -5.76 -7.18 -0.81
N ASN A 94 -5.10 -6.26 -0.10
CA ASN A 94 -4.30 -5.21 -0.72
C ASN A 94 -3.11 -5.77 -1.50
N LEU A 95 -2.43 -6.79 -0.96
CA LEU A 95 -1.30 -7.44 -1.63
C LEU A 95 -1.74 -8.17 -2.91
N LEU A 96 -2.83 -8.94 -2.85
CA LEU A 96 -3.38 -9.64 -4.02
C LEU A 96 -3.92 -8.67 -5.07
N GLY A 97 -4.58 -7.58 -4.64
CA GLY A 97 -5.02 -6.51 -5.53
C GLY A 97 -3.85 -5.84 -6.26
N LYS A 98 -2.73 -5.60 -5.57
CA LYS A 98 -1.48 -5.12 -6.20
C LYS A 98 -1.01 -6.04 -7.31
N PHE A 99 -0.94 -7.34 -7.06
CA PHE A 99 -0.54 -8.33 -8.07
C PHE A 99 -1.47 -8.31 -9.28
N CYS A 100 -2.78 -8.29 -9.04
CA CYS A 100 -3.76 -8.29 -10.12
C CYS A 100 -3.71 -7.01 -10.97
N CYS A 101 -3.59 -5.84 -10.34
CA CYS A 101 -3.48 -4.57 -11.05
C CYS A 101 -2.12 -4.41 -11.76
N LEU A 102 -1.04 -4.93 -11.16
CA LEU A 102 0.27 -5.02 -11.81
C LEU A 102 0.19 -5.82 -13.10
N LYS A 103 -0.43 -7.01 -13.06
CA LYS A 103 -0.68 -7.81 -14.26
C LYS A 103 -1.52 -7.06 -15.29
N GLN A 104 -2.56 -6.35 -14.86
CA GLN A 104 -3.40 -5.56 -15.75
C GLN A 104 -2.59 -4.54 -16.54
N ASP A 105 -1.75 -3.75 -15.87
CA ASP A 105 -0.95 -2.74 -16.55
C ASP A 105 0.11 -3.38 -17.45
N LEU A 106 0.85 -4.38 -16.96
CA LEU A 106 1.94 -5.01 -17.72
C LEU A 106 1.47 -5.76 -18.99
N LEU A 107 0.26 -6.31 -18.97
CA LEU A 107 -0.33 -7.01 -20.11
C LEU A 107 -1.16 -6.09 -21.02
N ALA A 108 -1.39 -4.83 -20.62
CA ALA A 108 -2.13 -3.88 -21.43
C ALA A 108 -1.31 -3.44 -22.66
N PRO A 109 -1.91 -3.37 -23.85
CA PRO A 109 -1.19 -3.05 -25.10
C PRO A 109 -0.63 -1.61 -25.13
N GLY A 110 -1.13 -0.72 -24.27
CA GLY A 110 -0.73 0.69 -24.25
C GLY A 110 0.53 1.02 -23.45
N SER A 111 1.09 0.07 -22.68
CA SER A 111 2.17 0.36 -21.72
C SER A 111 1.87 1.59 -20.84
N LEU A 112 0.62 1.69 -20.37
CA LEU A 112 0.15 2.79 -19.53
C LEU A 112 0.02 2.32 -18.08
N VAL A 113 0.54 3.14 -17.16
CA VAL A 113 0.40 2.92 -15.72
C VAL A 113 -0.95 3.49 -15.29
N ASN A 114 -1.97 2.65 -15.22
CA ASN A 114 -3.34 3.09 -14.90
C ASN A 114 -3.88 2.38 -13.65
N ALA A 115 -3.95 1.05 -13.67
CA ALA A 115 -4.52 0.27 -12.59
C ALA A 115 -3.67 0.35 -11.31
N THR A 116 -2.34 0.34 -11.44
CA THR A 116 -1.41 0.40 -10.31
C THR A 116 -1.22 1.81 -9.75
N LYS A 117 -1.61 2.86 -10.49
CA LYS A 117 -1.43 4.26 -10.08
C LYS A 117 -2.08 4.58 -8.73
N ASN A 118 -3.25 4.00 -8.49
CA ASN A 118 -4.03 4.24 -7.26
C ASN A 118 -3.74 3.20 -6.17
N SER A 119 -2.75 2.32 -6.39
CA SER A 119 -2.42 1.30 -5.41
C SER A 119 -1.72 1.89 -4.19
N PRO A 120 -2.14 1.55 -2.95
CA PRO A 120 -1.56 2.10 -1.74
C PRO A 120 -0.14 1.57 -1.52
N TYR A 121 0.80 2.46 -1.23
CA TYR A 121 2.14 2.07 -0.78
C TYR A 121 2.11 1.63 0.68
N ILE A 122 2.60 0.43 0.97
CA ILE A 122 2.66 -0.14 2.32
C ILE A 122 4.08 -0.64 2.58
N THR A 123 4.79 -0.02 3.52
CA THR A 123 6.20 -0.31 3.81
C THR A 123 6.47 -1.76 4.25
N SER A 124 5.49 -2.43 4.84
CA SER A 124 5.57 -3.85 5.20
C SER A 124 5.60 -4.79 3.99
N GLN A 125 5.07 -4.34 2.84
CA GLN A 125 4.93 -5.12 1.62
C GLN A 125 5.89 -4.65 0.53
N ASP A 126 6.10 -3.35 0.41
CA ASP A 126 6.64 -2.72 -0.78
C ASP A 126 8.03 -2.14 -0.52
N ILE A 127 8.95 -2.31 -1.48
CA ILE A 127 10.22 -1.56 -1.51
C ILE A 127 10.01 -0.19 -2.16
N GLU A 128 9.21 -0.15 -3.21
CA GLU A 128 8.81 1.04 -3.96
C GLU A 128 7.32 0.92 -4.31
N GLN A 129 6.69 2.02 -4.72
CA GLN A 129 5.30 1.96 -5.15
C GLN A 129 5.15 1.08 -6.40
N VAL A 130 4.13 0.22 -6.45
CA VAL A 130 3.93 -0.72 -7.55
C VAL A 130 3.84 -0.02 -8.91
N SER A 131 3.23 1.17 -8.95
CA SER A 131 3.17 2.01 -10.16
C SER A 131 4.54 2.44 -10.67
N GLU A 132 5.50 2.68 -9.77
CA GLU A 132 6.88 3.01 -10.13
C GLU A 132 7.59 1.80 -10.73
N THR A 133 7.39 0.61 -10.14
CA THR A 133 7.89 -0.64 -10.73
C THR A 133 7.38 -0.83 -12.15
N VAL A 134 6.10 -0.54 -12.41
CA VAL A 134 5.51 -0.60 -13.76
C VAL A 134 6.13 0.44 -14.70
N ALA A 135 6.29 1.69 -14.25
CA ALA A 135 6.89 2.76 -15.05
C ALA A 135 8.35 2.43 -15.43
N ARG A 136 9.14 1.93 -14.46
CA ARG A 136 10.52 1.46 -14.68
C ARG A 136 10.58 0.24 -15.59
N CYS A 137 9.57 -0.62 -15.53
CA CYS A 137 9.41 -1.77 -16.43
C CYS A 137 9.11 -1.35 -17.88
N PHE A 138 8.26 -0.34 -18.11
CA PHE A 138 7.97 0.17 -19.44
C PHE A 138 9.14 0.94 -20.05
N SER A 139 9.85 1.73 -19.24
CA SER A 139 11.09 2.41 -19.65
C SER A 139 12.30 1.49 -19.75
N LYS A 140 12.17 0.19 -19.41
CA LYS A 140 13.25 -0.81 -19.41
C LYS A 140 14.43 -0.48 -18.50
N THR A 141 14.23 0.43 -17.54
CA THR A 141 15.27 0.89 -16.61
C THR A 141 15.36 0.04 -15.35
N ILE A 142 14.38 -0.82 -15.07
CA ILE A 142 14.44 -1.71 -13.91
C ILE A 142 15.45 -2.84 -14.13
N PRO A 143 16.44 -3.03 -13.23
CA PRO A 143 17.36 -4.15 -13.31
C PRO A 143 16.73 -5.42 -12.74
N LYS A 144 17.20 -6.58 -13.22
CA LYS A 144 16.72 -7.89 -12.74
C LYS A 144 16.80 -8.03 -11.22
N ARG A 145 17.89 -7.55 -10.61
CA ARG A 145 18.10 -7.59 -9.15
C ARG A 145 16.96 -6.91 -8.39
N ASP A 146 16.49 -5.76 -8.85
CA ASP A 146 15.42 -5.02 -8.17
C ASP A 146 14.10 -5.78 -8.27
N ILE A 147 13.81 -6.39 -9.43
CA ILE A 147 12.66 -7.29 -9.60
C ILE A 147 12.73 -8.44 -8.59
N ASP A 148 13.88 -9.11 -8.49
CA ASP A 148 14.08 -10.23 -7.55
C ASP A 148 13.84 -9.79 -6.09
N ILE A 149 14.33 -8.62 -5.69
CA ILE A 149 14.15 -8.07 -4.33
C ILE A 149 12.68 -7.72 -4.05
N ILE A 150 12.00 -7.10 -5.02
CA ILE A 150 10.58 -6.72 -4.91
C ILE A 150 9.73 -7.99 -4.75
N VAL A 151 9.92 -8.97 -5.63
CA VAL A 151 9.21 -10.25 -5.60
C VAL A 151 9.50 -11.02 -4.31
N ASP A 152 10.74 -11.07 -3.84
CA ASP A 152 11.11 -11.74 -2.58
C ASP A 152 10.41 -11.10 -1.38
N LYS A 153 10.33 -9.76 -1.33
CA LYS A 153 9.61 -9.07 -0.25
C LYS A 153 8.11 -9.38 -0.27
N TRP A 154 7.49 -9.33 -1.45
CA TRP A 154 6.09 -9.72 -1.64
C TRP A 154 5.83 -11.18 -1.26
N ALA A 155 6.71 -12.10 -1.66
CA ALA A 155 6.61 -13.52 -1.35
C ALA A 155 6.70 -13.79 0.15
N LYS A 156 7.70 -13.19 0.84
CA LYS A 156 7.87 -13.31 2.29
C LYS A 156 6.66 -12.76 3.05
N ARG A 157 6.16 -11.59 2.64
CA ARG A 157 4.99 -10.99 3.31
C ARG A 157 3.72 -11.80 3.05
N GLY A 158 3.50 -12.24 1.81
CA GLY A 158 2.38 -13.10 1.44
C GLY A 158 2.36 -14.42 2.20
N ASP A 159 3.48 -15.14 2.28
CA ASP A 159 3.57 -16.43 3.00
C ASP A 159 3.33 -16.23 4.51
N MET A 160 3.83 -15.14 5.08
CA MET A 160 3.57 -14.80 6.48
C MET A 160 2.08 -14.52 6.75
N LEU A 161 1.43 -13.73 5.89
CA LEU A 161 0.00 -13.42 6.00
C LEU A 161 -0.86 -14.68 5.85
N VAL A 162 -0.59 -15.51 4.84
CA VAL A 162 -1.35 -16.75 4.62
C VAL A 162 -1.21 -17.70 5.80
N ARG A 163 -0.02 -17.86 6.40
CA ARG A 163 0.17 -18.70 7.59
C ARG A 163 -0.63 -18.19 8.79
N ARG A 164 -0.59 -16.88 9.03
CA ARG A 164 -1.33 -16.25 10.13
C ARG A 164 -2.83 -16.41 9.93
N LEU A 165 -3.33 -16.12 8.73
CA LEU A 165 -4.73 -16.29 8.38
C LEU A 165 -5.20 -17.74 8.47
N CYS A 166 -4.37 -18.69 8.02
CA CYS A 166 -4.66 -20.12 8.18
C CYS A 166 -4.87 -20.51 9.65
N THR A 167 -4.10 -19.89 10.55
CA THR A 167 -4.23 -20.07 12.00
C THR A 167 -5.47 -19.34 12.53
N SER A 168 -5.62 -18.05 12.23
CA SER A 168 -6.72 -17.20 12.69
C SER A 168 -8.10 -17.68 12.25
N TYR A 169 -8.22 -18.26 11.06
CA TYR A 169 -9.48 -18.76 10.51
C TYR A 169 -9.66 -20.28 10.66
N ASN A 170 -8.78 -20.95 11.42
CA ASN A 170 -8.84 -22.39 11.72
C ASN A 170 -8.99 -23.26 10.46
N LEU A 171 -8.19 -23.01 9.43
CA LEU A 171 -8.19 -23.81 8.21
C LEU A 171 -7.58 -25.20 8.45
N GLY A 172 -8.15 -26.21 7.82
CA GLY A 172 -7.62 -27.58 7.87
C GLY A 172 -6.25 -27.69 7.18
N ALA A 173 -5.54 -28.80 7.41
CA ALA A 173 -4.21 -29.03 6.83
C ALA A 173 -4.23 -28.99 5.28
N ASP A 174 -5.25 -29.58 4.66
CA ASP A 174 -5.41 -29.59 3.20
C ASP A 174 -5.73 -28.19 2.65
N GLU A 175 -6.61 -27.44 3.32
CA GLU A 175 -6.93 -26.07 2.94
C GLU A 175 -5.71 -25.14 3.08
N ASN A 176 -4.90 -25.31 4.13
CA ASN A 176 -3.66 -24.55 4.30
C ASN A 176 -2.67 -24.84 3.17
N LYS A 177 -2.50 -26.12 2.81
CA LYS A 177 -1.67 -26.51 1.66
C LYS A 177 -2.19 -25.90 0.36
N GLN A 178 -3.51 -25.90 0.16
CA GLN A 178 -4.15 -25.27 -1.00
C GLN A 178 -3.91 -23.76 -1.02
N ALA A 179 -4.09 -23.05 0.09
CA ALA A 179 -3.88 -21.60 0.18
C ALA A 179 -2.44 -21.21 -0.16
N ARG A 180 -1.45 -21.96 0.37
CA ARG A 180 -0.03 -21.74 0.05
C ARG A 180 0.28 -22.06 -1.41
N SER A 181 -0.33 -23.10 -1.98
CA SER A 181 -0.20 -23.42 -3.40
C SER A 181 -0.76 -22.31 -4.29
N LEU A 182 -1.94 -21.77 -3.97
CA LEU A 182 -2.54 -20.66 -4.71
C LEU A 182 -1.65 -19.41 -4.66
N LEU A 183 -1.15 -19.04 -3.48
CA LEU A 183 -0.23 -17.92 -3.35
C LEU A 183 1.04 -18.12 -4.19
N SER A 184 1.64 -19.33 -4.15
CA SER A 184 2.83 -19.63 -4.95
C SER A 184 2.56 -19.54 -6.45
N GLY A 185 1.37 -19.95 -6.90
CA GLY A 185 0.94 -19.82 -8.29
C GLY A 185 0.83 -18.35 -8.72
N VAL A 186 0.18 -17.52 -7.90
CA VAL A 186 0.08 -16.07 -8.16
C VAL A 186 1.46 -15.42 -8.24
N LEU A 187 2.35 -15.74 -7.30
CA LEU A 187 3.71 -15.18 -7.28
C LEU A 187 4.53 -15.64 -8.49
N ALA A 188 4.46 -16.91 -8.87
CA ALA A 188 5.17 -17.44 -10.03
C ALA A 188 4.73 -16.73 -11.33
N ASP A 189 3.42 -16.56 -11.50
CA ASP A 189 2.83 -15.88 -12.66
C ASP A 189 3.20 -14.38 -12.72
N VAL A 190 3.11 -13.67 -11.59
CA VAL A 190 3.55 -12.26 -11.51
C VAL A 190 5.05 -12.13 -11.82
N THR A 191 5.87 -13.05 -11.31
CA THR A 191 7.31 -13.05 -11.53
C THR A 191 7.64 -13.29 -13.00
N ASP A 192 6.98 -14.25 -13.65
CA ASP A 192 7.18 -14.56 -15.06
C ASP A 192 6.80 -13.37 -15.95
N ILE A 193 5.68 -12.71 -15.67
CA ILE A 193 5.25 -11.51 -16.38
C ILE A 193 6.25 -10.37 -16.20
N LEU A 194 6.71 -10.10 -14.98
CA LEU A 194 7.72 -9.07 -14.71
C LEU A 194 9.02 -9.36 -15.47
N MET A 195 9.53 -10.58 -15.39
CA MET A 195 10.76 -10.97 -16.08
C MET A 195 10.61 -10.83 -17.60
N THR A 196 9.49 -11.30 -18.15
CA THR A 196 9.22 -11.28 -19.58
C THR A 196 9.00 -9.87 -20.11
N VAL A 197 8.22 -9.03 -19.42
CA VAL A 197 7.89 -7.68 -19.91
C VAL A 197 9.02 -6.70 -19.64
N CYS A 198 9.61 -6.72 -18.44
CA CYS A 198 10.57 -5.69 -18.03
C CYS A 198 11.96 -5.89 -18.64
N LEU A 199 12.39 -7.13 -18.83
CA LEU A 199 13.74 -7.45 -19.31
C LEU A 199 13.82 -7.65 -20.82
N LYS A 200 12.69 -7.61 -21.54
CA LYS A 200 12.66 -7.71 -22.99
C LYS A 200 13.06 -6.40 -23.66
N GLY A 201 13.94 -6.51 -24.66
CA GLY A 201 14.40 -5.40 -25.51
C GLY A 201 15.63 -4.67 -25.00
N PRO A 202 16.26 -3.83 -25.85
CA PRO A 202 17.33 -2.93 -25.43
C PRO A 202 16.77 -1.83 -24.51
N VAL A 203 17.63 -1.24 -23.69
CA VAL A 203 17.27 -0.05 -22.89
C VAL A 203 17.64 1.16 -23.70
N THR A 204 16.69 2.06 -23.86
CA THR A 204 16.93 3.33 -24.52
C THR A 204 16.87 4.44 -23.48
N ILE A 205 17.99 5.10 -23.21
CA ILE A 205 18.08 6.25 -22.32
C ILE A 205 18.35 7.47 -23.19
N ALA A 206 17.45 8.45 -23.18
CA ALA A 206 17.55 9.66 -24.00
C ALA A 206 17.73 9.42 -25.53
N GLY A 207 17.22 8.30 -26.04
CA GLY A 207 17.31 7.94 -27.46
C GLY A 207 18.53 7.10 -27.84
N GLU A 208 19.43 6.82 -26.92
CA GLU A 208 20.61 5.98 -27.13
C GLU A 208 20.52 4.67 -26.34
N ASP A 209 21.15 3.62 -26.86
CA ASP A 209 21.27 2.34 -26.17
C ASP A 209 22.14 2.51 -24.92
N GLY A 210 21.53 2.30 -23.75
CA GLY A 210 22.18 2.44 -22.45
C GLY A 210 22.19 1.14 -21.64
N PRO A 211 23.00 1.05 -20.58
CA PRO A 211 22.92 -0.08 -19.66
C PRO A 211 21.68 0.03 -18.75
N ARG A 212 21.05 -1.12 -18.42
CA ARG A 212 19.93 -1.21 -17.43
C ARG A 212 20.32 -0.66 -16.06
N MET A 213 21.61 -0.79 -15.72
CA MET A 213 22.19 -0.17 -14.54
C MET A 213 23.28 0.79 -14.97
N VAL A 214 23.16 2.04 -14.53
CA VAL A 214 24.31 2.93 -14.50
C VAL A 214 25.21 2.43 -13.39
N ASN A 215 26.29 1.73 -13.76
CA ASN A 215 27.35 1.44 -12.80
C ASN A 215 27.93 2.77 -12.32
N GLY A 216 28.32 2.85 -11.05
CA GLY A 216 29.10 3.99 -10.57
C GLY A 216 30.34 4.14 -11.44
N LEU A 217 30.71 5.37 -11.78
CA LEU A 217 31.96 5.64 -12.49
C LEU A 217 33.11 5.29 -11.55
N GLU A 218 33.72 4.12 -11.75
CA GLU A 218 34.95 3.78 -11.05
C GLU A 218 36.08 4.62 -11.66
N PRO A 219 36.80 5.42 -10.86
CA PRO A 219 37.87 6.24 -11.40
C PRO A 219 38.98 5.33 -11.93
N ALA A 220 39.55 5.68 -13.08
CA ALA A 220 40.64 4.93 -13.71
C ALA A 220 41.89 4.80 -12.82
N SER A 221 41.98 5.58 -11.75
CA SER A 221 43.04 5.51 -10.76
C SER A 221 42.53 5.80 -9.36
N LEU A 222 42.99 4.97 -8.41
CA LEU A 222 42.79 5.16 -6.99
C LEU A 222 43.71 6.24 -6.39
N LEU A 223 44.62 6.84 -7.17
CA LEU A 223 45.62 7.81 -6.68
C LEU A 223 45.01 9.04 -5.99
N ASN A 224 43.80 9.46 -6.41
CA ASN A 224 43.09 10.61 -5.84
C ASN A 224 41.97 10.22 -4.87
N LEU A 225 41.73 8.93 -4.67
CA LEU A 225 40.79 8.46 -3.65
C LEU A 225 41.53 8.44 -2.31
N GLY A 226 41.17 9.38 -1.43
CA GLY A 226 41.67 9.36 -0.06
C GLY A 226 41.39 8.01 0.59
N SER A 227 42.32 7.52 1.40
CA SER A 227 42.13 6.30 2.19
C SER A 227 40.84 6.42 3.01
N TYR A 228 39.92 5.48 2.82
CA TYR A 228 38.66 5.43 3.57
C TYR A 228 38.96 5.40 5.08
N LYS A 229 38.60 6.47 5.79
CA LYS A 229 38.86 6.61 7.24
C LYS A 229 37.77 6.01 8.13
N GLY A 230 36.78 5.30 7.56
CA GLY A 230 35.62 4.82 8.29
C GLY A 230 34.54 5.91 8.46
N TYR A 231 33.38 5.51 8.96
CA TYR A 231 32.28 6.40 9.33
C TYR A 231 32.43 6.94 10.76
N TYR A 232 33.62 7.40 11.17
CA TYR A 232 33.81 8.08 12.47
C TYR A 232 34.94 9.10 12.40
#